data_AF-Q1IZL2-F1
#
_entry.id   AF-Q1IZL2-F1
#
_cell.length_a   1.000
_cell.length_b   1.000
_cell.length_c   1.000
_cell.angle_alpha   90.00
_cell.angle_beta   90.00
_cell.angle_gamma   90.00
#
_symmetry.space_group_name_H-M   'P 1'
#
loop_
_entity.id
_entity.type
_entity.pdbx_description
1 polymer ?
#
loop_
_entity_poly.entity_id
_entity_poly.type
_entity_poly.pdbx_seq_one_letter_code
_entity_poly.pdbx_strand_id
1 'polypeptide(L)' 'MTEDRLPTLLASEPYWTVRALREQGSRFYRALGEALEAADLTNRRRIYEAWTDEVWEFYERGLRLAAARASGEG' A
#
# COMPACT_ATOMS: atom_id res chain seq x y z
N MET A 1 0.58 2.50 21.14
CA MET A 1 -0.57 3.21 20.53
C MET A 1 -0.59 2.84 19.06
N THR A 2 -1.73 2.96 18.37
CA THR A 2 -1.80 2.97 16.89
C THR A 2 -1.11 4.23 16.36
N GLU A 3 0.13 4.47 16.77
CA GLU A 3 0.91 5.67 16.49
C GLU A 3 1.07 5.80 14.97
N ASP A 4 0.23 6.67 14.42
CA ASP A 4 0.19 7.30 13.11
C ASP A 4 0.32 6.41 11.87
N ARG A 5 -0.41 5.29 11.81
CA ARG A 5 -0.58 4.50 10.57
C ARG A 5 -1.12 5.33 9.41
N LEU A 6 -2.25 6.01 9.60
CA LEU A 6 -2.89 6.79 8.55
C LEU A 6 -2.01 7.96 8.07
N PRO A 7 -1.45 8.82 8.95
CA PRO A 7 -0.48 9.84 8.53
C PRO A 7 0.72 9.26 7.77
N THR A 8 1.26 8.12 8.23
CA THR A 8 2.37 7.43 7.54
C THR A 8 1.97 6.97 6.13
N LEU A 9 0.82 6.33 5.99
CA LEU A 9 0.30 5.89 4.68
C LEU A 9 0.10 7.08 3.73
N LEU A 10 -0.46 8.19 4.24
CA LEU A 10 -0.67 9.42 3.47
C LEU A 10 0.64 10.09 3.03
N ALA A 11 1.71 9.98 3.82
CA ALA A 11 3.02 10.52 3.51
C ALA A 11 3.87 9.58 2.62
N SER A 12 3.48 8.31 2.50
CA SER A 12 4.22 7.30 1.73
C SER A 12 3.91 7.31 0.24
N GLU A 13 4.90 6.96 -0.57
CA GLU A 13 4.70 6.65 -2.00
C GLU A 13 3.87 5.37 -2.16
N PRO A 14 2.74 5.40 -2.90
CA PRO A 14 1.82 4.26 -2.96
C PRO A 14 2.36 3.07 -3.78
N TYR A 15 3.40 3.27 -4.59
CA TYR A 15 3.89 2.29 -5.56
C TYR A 15 4.13 0.90 -4.94
N TRP A 16 4.90 0.82 -3.85
CA TRP A 16 5.25 -0.47 -3.26
C TRP A 16 4.08 -1.15 -2.57
N THR A 17 3.18 -0.37 -1.96
CA THR A 17 1.91 -0.87 -1.41
C THR A 17 1.01 -1.43 -2.52
N VAL A 18 0.88 -0.71 -3.64
CA VAL A 18 0.13 -1.16 -4.82
C VAL A 18 0.72 -2.44 -5.41
N ARG A 19 2.05 -2.53 -5.50
CA ARG A 19 2.75 -3.74 -5.95
C ARG A 19 2.44 -4.92 -5.04
N ALA A 20 2.54 -4.74 -3.72
CA ALA A 20 2.21 -5.78 -2.74
C ALA A 20 0.74 -6.23 -2.82
N LEU A 21 -0.19 -5.30 -3.02
CA LEU A 21 -1.62 -5.60 -3.22
C LEU A 21 -1.87 -6.46 -4.47
N ARG A 22 -1.17 -6.15 -5.57
CA ARG A 22 -1.27 -6.88 -6.85
C ARG A 22 -0.67 -8.28 -6.79
N GLU A 23 0.38 -8.48 -6.00
CA GLU A 23 1.09 -9.76 -5.88
C GLU A 23 0.37 -10.76 -4.95
N GLN A 24 -0.57 -10.31 -4.11
CA GLN A 24 -1.34 -11.16 -3.19
C GLN A 24 -2.21 -12.24 -3.86
N GLY A 25 -2.50 -12.11 -5.17
CA GLY A 25 -3.29 -13.09 -5.93
C GLY A 25 -4.82 -13.01 -5.77
N SER A 26 -5.33 -12.13 -4.90
CA SER A 26 -6.77 -11.87 -4.76
C SER A 26 -7.25 -10.87 -5.82
N ARG A 27 -8.37 -11.18 -6.50
CA ARG A 27 -9.01 -10.25 -7.44
C ARG A 27 -9.43 -8.94 -6.77
N PHE A 28 -9.88 -9.02 -5.52
CA PHE A 28 -10.26 -7.84 -4.75
C PHE A 28 -9.05 -6.94 -4.47
N TYR A 29 -7.97 -7.49 -3.92
CA TYR A 29 -6.78 -6.70 -3.60
C TYR A 29 -6.09 -6.15 -4.85
N ARG A 30 -6.16 -6.87 -5.97
CA ARG A 30 -5.74 -6.35 -7.26
C ARG A 30 -6.53 -5.11 -7.68
N ALA A 31 -7.87 -5.16 -7.61
CA ALA A 31 -8.73 -4.02 -7.93
C ALA A 31 -8.52 -2.85 -6.96
N LEU A 32 -8.30 -3.13 -5.66
CA LEU A 32 -7.97 -2.11 -4.67
C LEU A 32 -6.63 -1.43 -4.99
N GLY A 33 -5.61 -2.20 -5.39
CA GLY A 33 -4.33 -1.65 -5.82
C GLY A 33 -4.45 -0.80 -7.09
N GLU A 34 -5.26 -1.22 -8.07
CA GLU A 34 -5.57 -0.43 -9.26
C GLU A 34 -6.30 0.87 -8.92
N ALA A 35 -7.28 0.82 -8.02
CA ALA A 35 -7.98 2.01 -7.52
C ALA A 35 -7.04 2.96 -6.78
N LEU A 36 -6.15 2.43 -5.93
CA LEU A 36 -5.20 3.22 -5.15
C LEU A 36 -4.15 3.93 -6.03
N GLU A 37 -3.68 3.27 -7.08
CA GLU A 37 -2.75 3.84 -8.06
C GLU A 37 -3.40 4.96 -8.88
N ALA A 38 -4.66 4.77 -9.28
CA ALA A 38 -5.42 5.76 -10.07
C ALA A 38 -6.04 6.90 -9.24
N ALA A 39 -6.10 6.75 -7.91
CA ALA A 39 -6.76 7.71 -7.04
C ALA A 39 -5.98 9.03 -6.91
N ASP A 40 -6.71 10.15 -6.98
CA ASP A 40 -6.25 11.44 -6.48
C ASP A 40 -6.05 11.44 -4.95
N LEU A 41 -5.51 12.52 -4.41
CA LEU A 41 -5.19 12.64 -2.99
C LEU A 41 -6.42 12.45 -2.08
N THR A 42 -7.60 12.95 -2.49
CA THR A 42 -8.83 12.87 -1.69
C THR A 42 -9.34 11.43 -1.64
N ASN A 43 -9.37 10.76 -2.78
CA ASN A 43 -9.81 9.38 -2.88
C ASN A 43 -8.81 8.41 -2.25
N ARG A 44 -7.50 8.68 -2.36
CA ARG A 44 -6.45 7.94 -1.65
C ARG A 44 -6.63 8.01 -0.14
N ARG A 45 -6.90 9.22 0.38
CA ARG A 45 -7.22 9.41 1.80
C ARG A 45 -8.42 8.58 2.23
N ARG A 46 -9.52 8.59 1.46
CA ARG A 46 -10.70 7.78 1.76
C ARG A 46 -10.40 6.28 1.78
N ILE A 47 -9.59 5.79 0.84
CA ILE A 47 -9.17 4.39 0.81
C ILE A 47 -8.40 4.03 2.09
N TYR A 48 -7.41 4.84 2.46
CA TYR A 48 -6.60 4.60 3.66
C TYR A 48 -7.42 4.73 4.95
N GLU A 49 -8.33 5.70 5.06
CA GLU A 49 -9.20 5.86 6.23
C GLU A 49 -10.16 4.68 6.40
N ALA A 50 -10.70 4.15 5.29
CA ALA A 50 -11.67 3.05 5.35
C ALA A 50 -11.03 1.68 5.59
N TRP A 51 -9.76 1.49 5.19
CA TRP A 51 -9.05 0.19 5.23
C TRP A 51 -7.65 0.35 5.81
N THR A 52 -7.51 1.12 6.90
CA THR A 52 -6.19 1.49 7.44
C THR A 52 -5.37 0.26 7.80
N ASP A 53 -5.98 -0.72 8.48
CA ASP A 53 -5.26 -1.88 9.00
C ASP A 53 -4.87 -2.85 7.87
N GLU A 54 -5.79 -3.11 6.93
CA GLU A 54 -5.51 -3.98 5.79
C GLU A 54 -4.44 -3.38 4.89
N VAL A 55 -4.53 -2.09 4.58
CA VAL A 55 -3.52 -1.41 3.74
C VAL A 55 -2.18 -1.33 4.46
N TRP A 56 -2.17 -1.18 5.79
CA TRP A 56 -0.93 -1.19 6.58
C TRP A 56 -0.13 -2.47 6.38
N GLU A 57 -0.77 -3.63 6.39
CA GLU A 57 -0.07 -4.89 6.14
C GLU A 57 0.60 -4.92 4.75
N PHE A 58 -0.07 -4.39 3.73
CA PHE A 58 0.49 -4.33 2.38
C PHE A 58 1.56 -3.26 2.23
N TYR A 59 1.49 -2.17 2.98
CA TYR A 59 2.55 -1.19 3.10
C TYR A 59 3.83 -1.84 3.64
N GLU A 60 3.74 -2.58 4.75
CA GLU A 60 4.89 -3.29 5.33
C GLU A 60 5.47 -4.36 4.40
N ARG A 61 4.62 -5.06 3.64
CA ARG A 61 5.07 -5.98 2.58
C ARG A 61 5.76 -5.23 1.44
N GLY A 62 5.21 -4.10 1.03
CA GLY A 62 5.79 -3.21 0.03
C GLY A 62 7.19 -2.74 0.41
N LEU A 63 7.41 -2.35 1.67
CA LEU A 63 8.74 -1.97 2.17
C LEU A 63 9.75 -3.13 2.04
N ARG A 64 9.33 -4.36 2.34
CA ARG A 64 10.19 -5.55 2.18
C ARG A 64 10.52 -5.82 0.72
N LEU A 65 9.57 -5.65 -0.20
CA LEU A 65 9.81 -5.77 -1.64
C LEU A 65 10.79 -4.70 -2.14
N ALA A 66 10.63 -3.46 -1.68
CA ALA A 66 11.53 -2.36 -2.00
C ALA A 66 12.96 -2.65 -1.53
N ALA A 67 13.10 -3.14 -0.30
CA ALA A 67 14.39 -3.51 0.29
C ALA A 67 15.05 -4.67 -0.48
N ALA A 68 14.31 -5.74 -0.78
CA ALA A 68 14.83 -6.86 -1.57
C ALA A 68 15.33 -6.39 -2.95
N ARG A 69 14.57 -5.52 -3.62
CA ARG A 69 14.95 -4.97 -4.92
C ARG A 69 16.19 -4.07 -4.85
N ALA A 70 16.33 -3.29 -3.78
CA ALA A 70 17.49 -2.44 -3.56
C ALA A 70 18.76 -3.26 -3.25
N SER A 71 18.62 -4.40 -2.58
CA SER A 71 19.72 -5.30 -2.23
C SER A 71 20.20 -6.21 -3.38
N GLY A 72 19.55 -6.18 -4.55
CA GLY A 72 19.96 -6.95 -5.72
C GLY A 72 19.57 -8.44 -5.67
N GLU A 73 18.73 -8.85 -4.72
CA GLU A 73 18.11 -10.17 -4.73
C GLU A 73 16.91 -10.13 -5.69
N GLY A 74 17.12 -10.60 -6.92
CA GLY A 74 16.11 -10.68 -7.98
C GLY A 74 16.42 -11.78 -8.98
#